data_AF-A0A6N9BJJ8-F1
#
_entry.id   AF-A0A6N9BJJ8-F1
#
_cell.length_a   1.000
_cell.length_b   1.000
_cell.length_c   1.000
_cell.angle_alpha   90.00
_cell.angle_beta   90.00
_cell.angle_gamma   90.00
#
_symmetry.space_group_name_H-M   'P 1'
#
loop_
_entity.id
_entity.type
_entity.pdbx_description
1 polymer ?
#
loop_
_entity_poly.entity_id
_entity_poly.type
_entity_poly.pdbx_seq_one_letter_code
_entity_poly.pdbx_strand_id
1 'polypeptide(L)'
;MGQGGGGAGADVAPTRAALIHVFAIIFFTTAMGGLVFQSTTFALPKVFDERLTDFAVSATEVGGYAFVAFTAAAFAQLLVGWLVDNYSIRWVFMGVAACQALLFVAMIHADGLLAFFIAVGFMLAVFGQIPINDVLVGRMTKSEWRARAFAARYIVTFAVAATALNLIAWLHKAWGFEALFIVLAVAAAAILCGAFMLPKRV
;
A
#
# COMPACT_ATOMS: atom_id res chain seq x y z
N MET A 1 40.98 -30.98 33.90
CA MET A 1 41.24 -29.54 34.08
C MET A 1 41.41 -28.94 32.70
N GLY A 2 40.63 -28.03 32.15
CA GLY A 2 39.39 -27.35 32.53
C GLY A 2 39.04 -26.36 31.40
N GLN A 3 37.72 -26.13 31.21
CA GLN A 3 37.04 -24.98 30.57
C GLN A 3 37.26 -24.77 29.05
N GLY A 4 36.24 -24.59 28.19
CA GLY A 4 34.86 -24.15 28.40
C GLY A 4 34.69 -22.66 28.07
N GLY A 5 34.00 -22.34 26.97
CA GLY A 5 33.58 -20.98 26.60
C GLY A 5 33.54 -20.81 25.08
N GLY A 6 32.44 -21.00 24.36
CA GLY A 6 31.10 -20.52 24.68
C GLY A 6 30.84 -19.12 24.11
N GLY A 7 31.27 -18.85 22.88
CA GLY A 7 30.94 -17.63 22.14
C GLY A 7 29.55 -17.72 21.50
N ALA A 8 28.51 -17.86 22.32
CA ALA A 8 27.14 -17.66 21.86
C ALA A 8 27.00 -16.19 21.45
N GLY A 9 26.76 -15.93 20.16
CA GLY A 9 26.37 -14.62 19.68
C GLY A 9 25.14 -14.18 20.47
N ALA A 10 25.32 -13.23 21.38
CA ALA A 10 24.24 -12.68 22.18
C ALA A 10 23.23 -12.06 21.21
N ASP A 11 22.07 -12.70 21.08
CA ASP A 11 20.89 -12.12 20.48
C ASP A 11 20.46 -10.96 21.41
N VAL A 12 21.01 -9.78 21.15
CA VAL A 12 20.70 -8.57 21.93
C VAL A 12 19.22 -8.28 21.70
N ALA A 13 18.41 -8.53 22.73
CA ALA A 13 16.98 -8.25 22.70
C ALA A 13 16.75 -6.81 22.22
N PRO A 14 15.88 -6.59 21.21
CA PRO A 14 15.69 -5.27 20.64
C PRO A 14 15.25 -4.28 21.71
N THR A 15 15.98 -3.16 21.81
CA THR A 15 15.69 -2.11 22.78
C THR A 15 14.25 -1.61 22.61
N ARG A 16 13.56 -1.27 23.71
CA ARG A 16 12.18 -0.73 23.68
C ARG A 16 12.01 0.40 22.64
N ALA A 17 13.01 1.27 22.50
CA ALA A 17 13.03 2.33 21.50
C ALA A 17 13.01 1.80 20.06
N ALA A 18 13.75 0.72 19.77
CA ALA A 18 13.75 0.09 18.45
C ALA A 18 12.39 -0.55 18.13
N LEU A 19 11.76 -1.21 19.11
CA LEU A 19 10.41 -1.77 18.93
C LEU A 19 9.39 -0.66 18.65
N ILE A 20 9.37 0.41 19.44
CA ILE A 20 8.46 1.55 19.23
C ILE A 20 8.67 2.18 17.85
N HIS A 21 9.92 2.37 17.45
CA HIS A 21 10.27 2.92 16.14
C HIS A 21 9.66 2.07 15.02
N VAL A 22 9.86 0.75 15.06
CA VAL A 22 9.39 -0.11 13.98
C VAL A 22 7.87 -0.22 13.97
N PHE A 23 7.22 -0.33 15.13
CA PHE A 23 5.76 -0.27 15.20
C PHE A 23 5.21 1.04 14.64
N ALA A 24 5.84 2.19 14.96
CA ALA A 24 5.43 3.48 14.43
C ALA A 24 5.52 3.52 12.89
N ILE A 25 6.60 3.00 12.31
CA ILE A 25 6.72 2.87 10.85
C ILE A 25 5.59 2.02 10.29
N ILE A 26 5.34 0.83 10.86
CA ILE A 26 4.31 -0.10 10.36
C ILE A 26 2.93 0.54 10.39
N PHE A 27 2.56 1.15 11.52
CA PHE A 27 1.25 1.79 11.65
C PHE A 27 1.12 2.99 10.72
N PHE A 28 2.18 3.79 10.56
CA PHE A 28 2.21 4.89 9.62
C PHE A 28 2.04 4.42 8.17
N THR A 29 2.84 3.44 7.73
CA THR A 29 2.76 2.89 6.38
C THR A 29 1.45 2.16 6.14
N THR A 30 0.87 1.54 7.18
CA THR A 30 -0.47 0.94 7.13
C THR A 30 -1.53 2.02 6.93
N ALA A 31 -1.48 3.12 7.69
CA ALA A 31 -2.44 4.20 7.57
C ALA A 31 -2.41 4.81 6.16
N MET A 32 -1.21 5.11 5.66
CA MET A 32 -1.03 5.63 4.30
C MET A 32 -1.45 4.61 3.24
N GLY A 33 -1.06 3.35 3.39
CA GLY A 33 -1.45 2.28 2.46
C GLY A 33 -2.96 2.05 2.43
N GLY A 34 -3.61 2.12 3.60
CA GLY A 34 -5.07 2.06 3.72
C GLY A 34 -5.74 3.26 3.08
N LEU A 35 -5.19 4.47 3.24
CA LEU A 35 -5.72 5.67 2.58
C LEU A 35 -5.67 5.51 1.07
N VAL A 36 -4.52 5.08 0.56
CA VAL A 36 -4.31 4.85 -0.88
C VAL A 36 -5.29 3.80 -1.39
N PHE A 37 -5.33 2.62 -0.75
CA PHE A 37 -6.19 1.51 -1.16
C PHE A 37 -7.67 1.89 -1.20
N GLN A 38 -8.17 2.52 -0.14
CA GLN A 38 -9.59 2.89 -0.07
C GLN A 38 -9.92 4.02 -1.04
N SER A 39 -9.04 5.03 -1.16
CA SER A 39 -9.26 6.14 -2.07
C SER A 39 -9.29 5.69 -3.53
N THR A 40 -8.32 4.88 -3.95
CA THR A 40 -8.32 4.36 -5.32
C THR A 40 -9.50 3.43 -5.56
N THR A 41 -9.84 2.55 -4.62
CA THR A 41 -10.97 1.61 -4.79
C THR A 41 -12.31 2.33 -4.93
N PHE A 42 -12.57 3.36 -4.13
CA PHE A 42 -13.81 4.13 -4.22
C PHE A 42 -13.84 5.08 -5.42
N ALA A 43 -12.71 5.72 -5.74
CA ALA A 43 -12.66 6.70 -6.82
C ALA A 43 -12.59 6.07 -8.21
N LEU A 44 -12.02 4.86 -8.35
CA LEU A 44 -11.67 4.29 -9.65
C LEU A 44 -12.83 4.25 -10.67
N PRO A 45 -14.05 3.80 -10.32
CA PRO A 45 -15.16 3.83 -11.27
C PRO A 45 -15.46 5.24 -11.76
N LYS A 46 -15.41 6.24 -10.86
CA LYS A 46 -15.67 7.64 -11.22
C LYS A 46 -14.51 8.26 -12.00
N VAL A 47 -13.27 7.87 -11.71
CA VAL A 47 -12.10 8.22 -12.52
C VAL A 47 -12.27 7.69 -13.94
N PHE A 48 -12.75 6.45 -14.11
CA PHE A 48 -12.99 5.90 -15.45
C PHE A 48 -14.11 6.61 -16.19
N ASP A 49 -15.20 6.93 -15.50
CA ASP A 49 -16.29 7.75 -16.05
C ASP A 49 -15.80 9.12 -16.57
N GLU A 50 -14.85 9.77 -15.87
CA GLU A 50 -14.33 11.08 -16.27
C GLU A 50 -13.15 11.04 -17.26
N ARG A 51 -12.31 10.01 -17.19
CA ARG A 51 -11.04 9.94 -17.95
C ARG A 51 -11.13 9.06 -19.19
N LEU A 52 -12.09 8.14 -19.28
CA LEU A 52 -12.29 7.27 -20.44
C LEU A 52 -13.53 7.71 -21.25
N THR A 53 -13.81 9.00 -21.38
CA THR A 53 -15.06 9.51 -22.00
C THR A 53 -15.34 8.94 -23.40
N ASP A 54 -14.30 8.65 -24.18
CA ASP A 54 -14.44 8.09 -25.53
C ASP A 54 -14.63 6.56 -25.56
N PHE A 55 -14.40 5.88 -24.42
CA PHE A 55 -14.36 4.41 -24.30
C PHE A 55 -15.36 3.84 -23.29
N ALA A 56 -15.81 4.64 -22.33
CA ALA A 56 -16.71 4.28 -21.25
C ALA A 56 -17.94 5.19 -21.28
N VAL A 57 -18.78 5.00 -22.30
CA VAL A 57 -19.91 5.88 -22.61
C VAL A 57 -21.14 5.54 -21.74
N SER A 58 -21.15 4.37 -21.13
CA SER A 58 -22.21 3.87 -20.26
C SER A 58 -21.69 3.37 -18.90
N ALA A 59 -22.57 3.36 -17.90
CA ALA A 59 -22.26 2.83 -16.57
C ALA A 59 -21.83 1.35 -16.60
N THR A 60 -22.35 0.56 -17.55
CA THR A 60 -21.96 -0.84 -17.76
C THR A 60 -20.52 -0.96 -18.23
N GLU A 61 -20.07 -0.09 -19.14
CA GLU A 61 -18.69 -0.07 -19.62
C GLU A 61 -17.73 0.40 -18.53
N VAL A 62 -18.06 1.47 -17.81
CA VAL A 62 -17.30 1.92 -16.63
C VAL A 62 -17.11 0.78 -15.63
N GLY A 63 -18.19 0.07 -15.31
CA GLY A 63 -18.16 -1.12 -14.46
C GLY A 63 -17.30 -2.24 -15.02
N GLY A 64 -17.33 -2.46 -16.34
CA GLY A 64 -16.50 -3.44 -17.05
C GLY A 64 -15.01 -3.14 -16.95
N TYR A 65 -14.59 -1.89 -17.20
CA TYR A 65 -13.19 -1.49 -17.05
C TYR A 65 -12.72 -1.60 -15.59
N ALA A 66 -13.56 -1.17 -14.64
CA ALA A 66 -13.29 -1.33 -13.22
C ALA A 66 -13.12 -2.81 -12.84
N PHE A 67 -14.01 -3.69 -13.32
CA PHE A 67 -13.93 -5.13 -13.12
C PHE A 67 -12.61 -5.71 -13.64
N VAL A 68 -12.19 -5.35 -14.86
CA VAL A 68 -10.92 -5.80 -15.43
C VAL A 68 -9.74 -5.33 -14.58
N ALA A 69 -9.72 -4.05 -14.18
CA ALA A 69 -8.66 -3.49 -13.36
C ALA A 69 -8.56 -4.17 -11.98
N PHE A 70 -9.70 -4.36 -11.27
CA PHE A 70 -9.72 -5.03 -9.98
C PHE A 70 -9.36 -6.52 -10.08
N THR A 71 -9.80 -7.19 -11.15
CA THR A 71 -9.45 -8.60 -11.39
C THR A 71 -7.95 -8.76 -11.62
N ALA A 72 -7.35 -7.91 -12.47
CA ALA A 72 -5.89 -7.90 -12.65
C ALA A 72 -5.17 -7.62 -11.32
N ALA A 73 -5.63 -6.63 -10.57
CA ALA A 73 -5.08 -6.26 -9.26
C ALA A 73 -5.11 -7.41 -8.24
N ALA A 74 -6.17 -8.23 -8.24
CA ALA A 74 -6.28 -9.39 -7.35
C ALA A 74 -5.10 -10.37 -7.52
N PHE A 75 -4.65 -10.61 -8.76
CA PHE A 75 -3.51 -11.49 -9.03
C PHE A 75 -2.17 -10.93 -8.54
N ALA A 76 -2.04 -9.60 -8.37
CA ALA A 76 -0.82 -9.00 -7.85
C ALA A 76 -0.49 -9.48 -6.42
N GLN A 77 -1.50 -9.84 -5.63
CA GLN A 77 -1.28 -10.36 -4.27
C GLN A 77 -0.52 -11.68 -4.28
N LEU A 78 -0.76 -12.55 -5.29
CA LEU A 78 -0.03 -13.81 -5.44
C LEU A 78 1.43 -13.56 -5.82
N LEU A 79 1.65 -12.67 -6.80
CA LEU A 79 3.00 -12.30 -7.25
C LEU A 79 3.80 -11.65 -6.12
N VAL A 80 3.24 -10.64 -5.46
CA VAL A 80 3.95 -9.93 -4.40
C VAL A 80 4.09 -10.79 -3.15
N GLY A 81 3.11 -11.64 -2.84
CA GLY A 81 3.23 -12.66 -1.79
C GLY A 81 4.44 -13.57 -2.00
N TRP A 82 4.57 -14.12 -3.21
CA TRP A 82 5.76 -14.89 -3.57
C TRP A 82 7.06 -14.07 -3.49
N LEU A 83 7.03 -12.80 -3.91
CA LEU A 83 8.22 -11.93 -3.82
C LEU A 83 8.65 -11.67 -2.36
N VAL A 84 7.73 -11.42 -1.43
CA VAL A 84 8.10 -11.17 -0.02
C VAL A 84 8.54 -12.43 0.73
N ASP A 85 8.14 -13.61 0.23
CA ASP A 85 8.60 -14.89 0.76
C ASP A 85 10.02 -15.24 0.29
N ASN A 86 10.39 -14.84 -0.94
CA ASN A 86 11.67 -15.22 -1.55
C ASN A 86 12.73 -14.10 -1.53
N TYR A 87 12.32 -12.84 -1.36
CA TYR A 87 13.20 -11.68 -1.35
C TYR A 87 13.03 -10.85 -0.07
N SER A 88 13.94 -9.90 0.14
CA SER A 88 13.85 -8.99 1.29
C SER A 88 12.58 -8.15 1.21
N ILE A 89 11.73 -8.24 2.22
CA ILE A 89 10.47 -7.49 2.33
C ILE A 89 10.68 -5.99 2.14
N ARG A 90 11.80 -5.46 2.65
CA ARG A 90 12.18 -4.06 2.50
C ARG A 90 12.29 -3.65 1.03
N TRP A 91 12.99 -4.43 0.22
CA TRP A 91 13.21 -4.09 -1.19
C TRP A 91 11.94 -4.25 -2.01
N VAL A 92 11.16 -5.30 -1.75
CA VAL A 92 9.86 -5.50 -2.40
C VAL A 92 8.91 -4.36 -2.06
N PHE A 93 8.86 -3.96 -0.79
CA PHE A 93 8.02 -2.85 -0.35
C PHE A 93 8.43 -1.52 -0.98
N MET A 94 9.73 -1.21 -1.00
CA MET A 94 10.23 -0.02 -1.67
C MET A 94 9.91 -0.02 -3.17
N GLY A 95 10.06 -1.15 -3.85
CA GLY A 95 9.73 -1.26 -5.27
C GLY A 95 8.25 -1.00 -5.56
N VAL A 96 7.36 -1.61 -4.77
CA VAL A 96 5.90 -1.40 -4.88
C VAL A 96 5.53 0.06 -4.59
N ALA A 97 6.06 0.64 -3.50
CA ALA A 97 5.76 2.03 -3.12
C ALA A 97 6.28 3.06 -4.13
N ALA A 98 7.48 2.84 -4.69
CA ALA A 98 8.02 3.68 -5.75
C ALA A 98 7.17 3.58 -7.02
N CYS A 99 6.76 2.36 -7.40
CA CYS A 99 5.86 2.13 -8.52
C CYS A 99 4.51 2.88 -8.34
N GLN A 100 3.91 2.80 -7.15
CA GLN A 100 2.70 3.55 -6.83
C GLN A 100 2.89 5.06 -7.00
N ALA A 101 3.97 5.62 -6.41
CA ALA A 101 4.22 7.05 -6.49
C ALA A 101 4.38 7.53 -7.95
N LEU A 102 5.15 6.80 -8.75
CA LEU A 102 5.36 7.12 -10.17
C LEU A 102 4.06 7.04 -10.97
N LEU A 103 3.27 5.98 -10.76
CA LEU A 103 2.01 5.80 -11.49
C LEU A 103 0.95 6.81 -11.08
N PHE A 104 0.89 7.21 -9.80
CA PHE A 104 -0.01 8.29 -9.39
C PHE A 104 0.39 9.63 -10.00
N VAL A 105 1.68 9.95 -10.08
CA VAL A 105 2.14 11.16 -10.79
C VAL A 105 1.79 11.09 -12.27
N ALA A 106 2.00 9.93 -12.90
CA ALA A 106 1.67 9.74 -14.32
C ALA A 106 0.17 9.87 -14.60
N MET A 107 -0.68 9.50 -13.64
CA MET A 107 -2.14 9.57 -13.76
C MET A 107 -2.71 11.00 -13.75
N ILE A 108 -1.97 11.98 -13.21
CA ILE A 108 -2.47 13.36 -13.04
C ILE A 108 -3.01 13.93 -14.36
N HIS A 109 -2.27 13.76 -15.45
CA HIS A 109 -2.60 14.32 -16.77
C HIS A 109 -2.93 13.22 -17.80
N ALA A 110 -3.25 12.01 -17.34
CA ALA A 110 -3.57 10.90 -18.21
C ALA A 110 -5.06 10.83 -18.51
N ASP A 111 -5.39 10.59 -19.77
CA ASP A 111 -6.76 10.39 -20.26
C ASP A 111 -6.82 9.20 -21.24
N GLY A 112 -8.03 8.76 -21.57
CA GLY A 112 -8.31 7.68 -22.50
C GLY A 112 -7.72 6.32 -22.10
N LEU A 113 -7.25 5.56 -23.09
CA LEU A 113 -6.63 4.25 -22.86
C LEU A 113 -5.34 4.33 -22.04
N LEU A 114 -4.61 5.45 -22.11
CA LEU A 114 -3.42 5.65 -21.29
C LEU A 114 -3.78 5.68 -19.80
N ALA A 115 -4.82 6.45 -19.43
CA ALA A 115 -5.36 6.46 -18.08
C ALA A 115 -5.79 5.07 -17.61
N PHE A 116 -6.41 4.28 -18.48
CA PHE A 116 -6.79 2.90 -18.17
C PHE A 116 -5.59 2.04 -17.80
N PHE A 117 -4.53 2.01 -18.63
CA PHE A 117 -3.35 1.18 -18.36
C PHE A 117 -2.57 1.64 -17.12
N ILE A 118 -2.47 2.97 -16.91
CA ILE A 118 -1.87 3.51 -15.68
C ILE A 118 -2.69 3.09 -14.46
N ALA A 119 -4.02 3.11 -14.56
CA ALA A 119 -4.91 2.69 -13.49
C ALA A 119 -4.79 1.21 -13.16
N VAL A 120 -4.74 0.34 -14.17
CA VAL A 120 -4.41 -1.08 -13.96
C VAL A 120 -3.06 -1.22 -13.26
N GLY A 121 -2.05 -0.47 -13.71
CA GLY A 121 -0.72 -0.46 -13.11
C GLY A 121 -0.74 -0.08 -11.62
N PHE A 122 -1.35 1.05 -11.25
CA PHE A 122 -1.35 1.45 -9.84
C PHE A 122 -2.22 0.51 -9.01
N MET A 123 -3.29 -0.05 -9.57
CA MET A 123 -4.14 -1.01 -8.85
C MET A 123 -3.41 -2.32 -8.58
N LEU A 124 -2.60 -2.82 -9.51
CA LEU A 124 -1.68 -3.94 -9.29
C LEU A 124 -0.73 -3.65 -8.12
N ALA A 125 -0.12 -2.46 -8.08
CA ALA A 125 0.80 -2.09 -7.01
C ALA A 125 0.08 -1.92 -5.66
N VAL A 126 -1.10 -1.28 -5.65
CA VAL A 126 -1.95 -1.07 -4.48
C VAL A 126 -2.40 -2.41 -3.86
N PHE A 127 -2.88 -3.34 -4.68
CA PHE A 127 -3.26 -4.67 -4.19
C PHE A 127 -2.02 -5.50 -3.80
N GLY A 128 -0.93 -5.37 -4.55
CA GLY A 128 0.36 -5.99 -4.22
C GLY A 128 0.90 -5.58 -2.85
N GLN A 129 0.55 -4.40 -2.34
CA GLN A 129 0.95 -3.95 -1.01
C GLN A 129 0.25 -4.70 0.15
N ILE A 130 -0.89 -5.35 -0.10
CA ILE A 130 -1.64 -6.10 0.93
C ILE A 130 -0.78 -7.20 1.57
N PRO A 131 -0.21 -8.18 0.82
CA PRO A 131 0.62 -9.23 1.39
C PRO A 131 1.88 -8.68 2.08
N ILE A 132 2.46 -7.59 1.57
CA ILE A 132 3.62 -6.94 2.23
C ILE A 132 3.25 -6.53 3.65
N ASN A 133 2.14 -5.81 3.83
CA ASN A 133 1.72 -5.33 5.14
C ASN A 133 1.37 -6.49 6.08
N ASP A 134 0.77 -7.57 5.56
CA ASP A 134 0.42 -8.75 6.37
C ASP A 134 1.67 -9.51 6.84
N VAL A 135 2.64 -9.74 5.94
CA VAL A 135 3.91 -10.39 6.30
C VAL A 135 4.71 -9.53 7.28
N LEU A 136 4.71 -8.21 7.11
CA LEU A 136 5.40 -7.29 8.00
C LEU A 136 4.85 -7.37 9.43
N VAL A 137 3.53 -7.33 9.60
CA VAL A 137 2.92 -7.53 10.93
C VAL A 137 3.19 -8.94 11.45
N GLY A 138 3.10 -9.96 10.60
CA GLY A 138 3.32 -11.36 10.99
C GLY A 138 4.74 -11.64 11.52
N ARG A 139 5.77 -11.08 10.88
CA ARG A 139 7.19 -11.25 11.26
C ARG A 139 7.57 -10.45 12.51
N MET A 140 6.91 -9.32 12.73
CA MET A 140 7.26 -8.39 13.82
C MET A 140 6.48 -8.64 15.12
N THR A 141 5.53 -9.56 15.10
CA THR A 141 4.66 -9.86 16.24
C THR A 141 4.90 -11.27 16.74
N LYS A 142 5.07 -11.40 18.06
CA LYS A 142 5.11 -12.71 18.71
C LYS A 142 3.75 -13.41 18.55
N SER A 143 3.78 -14.74 18.53
CA SER A 143 2.59 -15.57 18.28
C SER A 143 1.42 -15.20 19.20
N GLU A 144 1.69 -14.91 20.48
CA GLU A 144 0.64 -14.60 21.46
C GLU A 144 -0.03 -13.23 21.23
N TRP A 145 0.66 -12.31 20.56
CA TRP A 145 0.20 -10.93 20.31
C TRP A 145 -0.27 -10.70 18.88
N ARG A 146 -0.06 -11.66 17.98
CA ARG A 146 -0.33 -11.52 16.54
C ARG A 146 -1.77 -11.12 16.25
N ALA A 147 -2.75 -11.76 16.88
CA ALA A 147 -4.17 -11.41 16.72
C ALA A 147 -4.46 -9.96 17.12
N ARG A 148 -3.88 -9.49 18.24
CA ARG A 148 -4.05 -8.11 18.72
C ARG A 148 -3.38 -7.10 17.79
N ALA A 149 -2.22 -7.44 17.25
CA ALA A 149 -1.52 -6.57 16.31
C ALA A 149 -2.28 -6.42 14.99
N PHE A 150 -2.84 -7.51 14.44
CA PHE A 150 -3.75 -7.42 13.30
C PHE A 150 -5.00 -6.60 13.62
N ALA A 151 -5.62 -6.81 14.78
CA ALA A 151 -6.78 -6.02 15.19
C ALA A 151 -6.45 -4.51 15.26
N ALA A 152 -5.32 -4.13 15.85
CA ALA A 152 -4.86 -2.75 15.89
C ALA A 152 -4.60 -2.20 14.47
N ARG A 153 -3.97 -2.99 13.59
CA ARG A 153 -3.77 -2.64 12.18
C ARG A 153 -5.11 -2.34 11.48
N TYR A 154 -6.09 -3.23 11.65
CA TYR A 154 -7.41 -3.08 11.04
C TYR A 154 -8.15 -1.86 11.57
N ILE A 155 -8.07 -1.56 12.86
CA ILE A 155 -8.66 -0.33 13.43
C ILE A 155 -8.12 0.91 12.71
N VAL A 156 -6.80 0.98 12.50
CA VAL A 156 -6.20 2.10 11.76
C VAL A 156 -6.71 2.15 10.32
N THR A 157 -6.74 1.02 9.62
CA THR A 157 -7.25 0.97 8.24
C THR A 157 -8.72 1.41 8.16
N PHE A 158 -9.58 0.98 9.09
CA PHE A 158 -10.98 1.37 9.11
C PHE A 158 -11.17 2.85 9.46
N ALA A 159 -10.40 3.39 10.40
CA ALA A 159 -10.42 4.82 10.72
C ALA A 159 -10.07 5.67 9.48
N VAL A 160 -9.03 5.26 8.75
CA VAL A 160 -8.64 5.91 7.50
C VAL A 160 -9.72 5.75 6.43
N ALA A 161 -10.30 4.55 6.28
CA ALA A 161 -11.39 4.30 5.33
C ALA A 161 -12.59 5.25 5.53
N ALA A 162 -12.96 5.53 6.77
CA ALA A 162 -14.04 6.46 7.11
C ALA A 162 -13.75 7.90 6.63
N THR A 163 -12.47 8.28 6.51
CA THR A 163 -12.06 9.59 6.01
C THR A 163 -11.89 9.65 4.48
N ALA A 164 -11.67 8.51 3.83
CA ALA A 164 -11.31 8.45 2.40
C ALA A 164 -12.39 9.07 1.50
N LEU A 165 -13.66 8.69 1.64
CA LEU A 165 -14.74 9.25 0.82
C LEU A 165 -14.89 10.77 0.99
N ASN A 166 -14.79 11.26 2.23
CA ASN A 166 -14.85 12.70 2.51
C ASN A 166 -13.68 13.45 1.87
N LEU A 167 -12.47 12.89 1.97
CA LEU A 167 -11.28 13.44 1.33
C LEU A 167 -11.45 13.50 -0.20
N ILE A 168 -11.88 12.39 -0.81
CA ILE A 168 -12.12 12.30 -2.27
C ILE A 168 -13.14 13.36 -2.70
N ALA A 169 -14.29 13.41 -2.03
CA ALA A 169 -15.37 14.33 -2.37
C ALA A 169 -14.93 15.81 -2.25
N TRP A 170 -14.17 16.14 -1.21
CA TRP A 170 -13.65 17.50 -1.01
C TRP A 170 -12.61 17.88 -2.07
N LEU A 171 -11.62 17.02 -2.31
CA LEU A 171 -10.57 17.27 -3.31
C LEU A 171 -11.15 17.37 -4.72
N HIS A 172 -12.01 16.41 -5.10
CA HIS A 172 -12.60 16.37 -6.43
C HIS A 172 -13.48 17.58 -6.71
N LYS A 173 -14.29 18.01 -5.73
CA LYS A 173 -15.11 19.21 -5.87
C LYS A 173 -14.30 20.50 -6.04
N ALA A 174 -13.14 20.60 -5.39
CA ALA A 174 -12.35 21.83 -5.38
C ALA A 174 -11.34 21.91 -6.53
N TRP A 175 -10.71 20.79 -6.91
CA TRP A 175 -9.59 20.74 -7.87
C TRP A 175 -9.62 19.52 -8.81
N GLY A 176 -10.70 18.73 -8.81
CA GLY A 176 -10.81 17.53 -9.63
C GLY A 176 -9.91 16.37 -9.16
N PHE A 177 -9.78 15.34 -9.99
CA PHE A 177 -9.00 14.14 -9.66
C PHE A 177 -7.49 14.37 -9.64
N GLU A 178 -6.98 15.43 -10.26
CA GLU A 178 -5.56 15.78 -10.24
C GLU A 178 -5.06 15.95 -8.80
N ALA A 179 -5.81 16.68 -7.97
CA ALA A 179 -5.48 16.88 -6.57
C ALA A 179 -5.52 15.57 -5.77
N LEU A 180 -6.46 14.66 -6.08
CA LEU A 180 -6.48 13.33 -5.48
C LEU A 180 -5.19 12.57 -5.80
N PHE A 181 -4.78 12.52 -7.07
CA PHE A 181 -3.58 11.79 -7.48
C PHE A 181 -2.29 12.41 -6.91
N ILE A 182 -2.22 13.74 -6.73
CA ILE A 182 -1.12 14.39 -6.02
C ILE A 182 -1.05 13.91 -4.56
N VAL A 183 -2.18 13.91 -3.85
CA VAL A 183 -2.25 13.44 -2.45
C VAL A 183 -1.85 11.97 -2.36
N LEU A 184 -2.30 11.14 -3.29
CA LEU A 184 -1.95 9.72 -3.35
C LEU A 184 -0.47 9.48 -3.69
N ALA A 185 0.11 10.28 -4.58
CA ALA A 185 1.53 10.24 -4.87
C ALA A 185 2.37 10.61 -3.65
N VAL A 186 1.97 11.65 -2.90
CA VAL A 186 2.61 12.03 -1.64
C VAL A 186 2.48 10.93 -0.60
N ALA A 187 1.31 10.31 -0.45
CA ALA A 187 1.11 9.18 0.44
C ALA A 187 2.00 7.98 0.06
N ALA A 188 2.10 7.66 -1.23
CA ALA A 188 2.99 6.60 -1.73
C ALA A 188 4.47 6.92 -1.51
N ALA A 189 4.89 8.17 -1.70
CA ALA A 189 6.24 8.62 -1.37
C ALA A 189 6.53 8.52 0.14
N ALA A 190 5.55 8.85 0.99
CA ALA A 190 5.66 8.68 2.43
C ALA A 190 5.79 7.21 2.85
N ILE A 191 5.05 6.31 2.18
CA ILE A 191 5.21 4.85 2.34
C ILE A 191 6.62 4.42 1.93
N LEU A 192 7.13 4.91 0.79
CA LEU A 192 8.48 4.62 0.32
C LEU A 192 9.54 5.07 1.33
N CYS A 193 9.41 6.27 1.89
CA CYS A 193 10.27 6.75 2.97
C CYS A 193 10.19 5.84 4.20
N GLY A 194 8.98 5.45 4.63
CA GLY A 194 8.79 4.51 5.74
C GLY A 194 9.45 3.15 5.47
N ALA A 195 9.28 2.61 4.27
CA ALA A 195 9.91 1.36 3.84
C ALA A 195 11.44 1.46 3.83
N PHE A 196 12.01 2.61 3.45
CA PHE A 196 13.45 2.85 3.51
C PHE A 196 14.00 2.86 4.94
N MET A 197 13.19 3.32 5.90
CA MET A 197 13.53 3.36 7.33
C MET A 197 13.37 2.00 8.02
N LEU A 198 12.81 0.99 7.35
CA LEU A 198 12.72 -0.36 7.92
C LEU A 198 14.12 -0.94 8.17
N PRO A 199 14.35 -1.59 9.34
CA PRO A 199 15.60 -2.26 9.65
C PRO A 199 16.02 -3.27 8.56
N LYS A 200 17.32 -3.55 8.43
CA LYS A 200 17.80 -4.54 7.44
C LYS A 200 17.43 -6.00 7.79
N ARG A 201 16.94 -6.26 9.01
CA ARG A 201 16.63 -7.61 9.55
C ARG A 201 15.15 -7.78 9.87
N VAL A 202 14.26 -7.36 8.96
CA VAL A 202 12.81 -7.59 9.05
C VAL A 202 12.38 -8.72 8.13
#